data_AF-R7GRH6-F1
#
_entry.id   AF-R7GRH6-F1
#
_cell.length_a   1.000
_cell.length_b   1.000
_cell.length_c   1.000
_cell.angle_alpha   90.00
_cell.angle_beta   90.00
_cell.angle_gamma   90.00
#
_symmetry.space_group_name_H-M   'P 1'
#
loop_
_entity.id
_entity.type
_entity.pdbx_description
1 polymer ?
#
loop_
_entity_poly.entity_id
_entity_poly.type
_entity_poly.pdbx_seq_one_letter_code
_entity_poly.pdbx_strand_id
1 'polypeptide(L)'
;MDLKRQASAPLYEAIETFRKKRIVPFDVPGHKRGRGNPELVDLLGERCVGIDVNSMKPLDNLYRFVRPGELLLAWTDDENDPQYVRSHMAYEILSSQKDAKGRPIKIHKLPIPHIPVCITEEDLKGYEFEEGEDTREVGERLAASLY
;
A
#
# COMPACT_ATOMS: atom_id res chain seq x y z
N MET A 1 -16.19 -35.73 8.48
CA MET A 1 -15.73 -34.53 7.75
C MET A 1 -16.55 -34.46 6.47
N ASP A 2 -17.45 -33.48 6.35
CA ASP A 2 -18.41 -33.41 5.25
C ASP A 2 -17.75 -32.79 4.00
N LEU A 3 -17.45 -33.62 3.01
CA LEU A 3 -16.79 -33.22 1.75
C LEU A 3 -17.62 -32.23 0.93
N LYS A 4 -18.95 -32.13 1.17
CA LYS A 4 -19.80 -31.12 0.51
C LYS A 4 -19.54 -29.69 1.00
N ARG A 5 -18.92 -29.51 2.17
CA ARG A 5 -18.57 -28.18 2.72
C ARG A 5 -17.28 -27.59 2.15
N GLN A 6 -16.60 -28.29 1.24
CA GLN A 6 -15.41 -27.81 0.51
C GLN A 6 -15.70 -27.42 -0.96
N ALA A 7 -16.97 -27.38 -1.36
CA ALA A 7 -17.36 -27.02 -2.73
C ALA A 7 -17.35 -25.51 -3.01
N SER A 8 -17.26 -24.67 -1.98
CA SER A 8 -17.13 -23.22 -2.11
C SER A 8 -15.90 -22.73 -1.37
N ALA A 9 -15.30 -21.67 -1.90
CA ALA A 9 -14.22 -20.94 -1.27
C ALA A 9 -14.67 -19.49 -1.06
N PRO A 10 -15.55 -19.22 -0.08
CA PRO A 10 -16.24 -17.93 0.03
C PRO A 10 -15.29 -16.73 0.08
N LEU A 11 -14.13 -16.87 0.73
CA LEU A 11 -13.12 -15.82 0.77
C LEU A 11 -12.46 -15.59 -0.59
N TYR A 12 -12.10 -16.66 -1.30
CA TYR A 12 -11.53 -16.58 -2.65
C TYR A 12 -12.55 -16.01 -3.64
N GLU A 13 -13.80 -16.48 -3.58
CA GLU A 13 -14.91 -16.00 -4.41
C GLU A 13 -15.21 -14.52 -4.13
N ALA A 14 -15.18 -14.11 -2.86
CA ALA A 14 -15.34 -12.71 -2.47
C ALA A 14 -14.17 -11.84 -2.97
N ILE A 15 -12.92 -12.31 -2.86
CA ILE A 15 -11.73 -11.61 -3.37
C ILE A 15 -11.77 -11.50 -4.90
N GLU A 16 -12.18 -12.55 -5.62
CA GLU A 16 -12.36 -12.51 -7.07
C GLU A 16 -13.48 -11.56 -7.50
N THR A 17 -14.58 -11.54 -6.73
CA THR A 17 -15.69 -10.60 -6.94
C THR A 17 -15.22 -9.17 -6.69
N PHE A 18 -14.49 -8.92 -5.60
CA PHE A 18 -13.88 -7.63 -5.26
C PHE A 18 -12.90 -7.14 -6.34
N ARG A 19 -12.05 -8.03 -6.85
CA ARG A 19 -11.13 -7.76 -7.96
C ARG A 19 -11.89 -7.28 -9.20
N LYS A 20 -12.96 -8.00 -9.58
CA LYS A 20 -13.81 -7.68 -10.74
C LYS A 20 -14.63 -6.40 -10.58
N LYS A 21 -15.07 -6.08 -9.36
CA LYS A 21 -15.84 -4.88 -9.06
C LYS A 21 -15.07 -3.59 -9.34
N ARG A 22 -13.73 -3.64 -9.40
CA ARG A 22 -12.86 -2.46 -9.57
C ARG A 22 -13.33 -1.36 -8.60
N ILE A 23 -13.20 -1.59 -7.31
CA ILE A 23 -13.52 -0.58 -6.28
C ILE A 23 -12.29 0.35 -6.14
N VAL A 24 -12.47 1.68 -6.04
CA VAL A 24 -11.37 2.59 -5.71
C VAL A 24 -11.22 2.50 -4.20
N PRO A 25 -10.12 1.92 -3.71
CA PRO A 25 -9.84 1.99 -2.30
C PRO A 25 -9.51 3.44 -1.92
N PHE A 26 -10.10 3.92 -0.82
CA PHE A 26 -9.81 5.22 -0.24
C PHE A 26 -8.29 5.43 -0.05
N ASP A 27 -7.62 4.84 0.95
CA ASP A 27 -6.24 5.21 1.31
C ASP A 27 -5.03 4.65 0.55
N VAL A 28 -5.10 3.58 -0.22
CA VAL A 28 -3.95 2.94 -0.92
C VAL A 28 -4.48 1.78 -1.76
N PRO A 29 -3.79 1.29 -2.80
CA PRO A 29 -2.40 1.55 -3.14
C PRO A 29 -2.19 2.55 -4.27
N GLY A 30 -1.17 3.39 -4.12
CA GLY A 30 -0.68 4.25 -5.19
C GLY A 30 -0.09 3.48 -6.39
N HIS A 31 0.09 2.16 -6.32
CA HIS A 31 0.37 1.35 -7.51
C HIS A 31 -0.87 1.03 -8.36
N LYS A 32 -2.08 1.45 -7.97
CA LYS A 32 -3.32 1.26 -8.75
C LYS A 32 -3.51 -0.18 -9.25
N ARG A 33 -3.31 -1.15 -8.36
CA ARG A 33 -3.34 -2.59 -8.68
C ARG A 33 -2.38 -3.00 -9.82
N GLY A 34 -1.26 -2.28 -9.95
CA GLY A 34 -0.19 -2.56 -10.91
C GLY A 34 -0.01 -1.48 -11.99
N ARG A 35 -1.05 -0.67 -12.27
CA ARG A 35 -0.98 0.36 -13.32
C ARG A 35 0.03 1.47 -13.02
N GLY A 36 0.23 1.80 -11.74
CA GLY A 36 1.16 2.86 -11.31
C GLY A 36 2.59 2.38 -11.08
N ASN A 37 2.86 1.08 -11.15
CA ASN A 37 4.19 0.52 -10.95
C ASN A 37 4.36 -0.80 -11.76
N PRO A 38 4.79 -0.70 -13.03
CA PRO A 38 4.96 -1.88 -13.90
C PRO A 38 6.04 -2.85 -13.42
N GLU A 39 7.12 -2.36 -12.81
CA GLU A 39 8.21 -3.20 -12.25
C GLU A 39 7.69 -4.11 -11.14
N LEU A 40 6.75 -3.60 -10.33
CA LEU A 40 6.08 -4.39 -9.31
C LEU A 40 5.20 -5.50 -9.90
N VAL A 41 4.53 -5.23 -11.02
CA VAL A 41 3.70 -6.23 -11.72
C VAL A 41 4.57 -7.34 -12.29
N ASP A 42 5.73 -6.98 -12.85
CA ASP A 42 6.69 -7.96 -13.37
C ASP A 42 7.21 -8.88 -12.26
N LEU A 43 7.50 -8.32 -11.08
CA LEU A 43 8.00 -9.07 -9.93
C LEU A 43 6.96 -9.99 -9.28
N LEU A 44 5.73 -9.50 -9.06
CA LEU A 44 4.71 -10.20 -8.25
C LEU A 44 3.61 -10.86 -9.06
N GLY A 45 3.41 -10.46 -10.31
CA GLY A 45 2.36 -10.92 -11.20
C GLY A 45 1.02 -10.21 -11.01
N GLU A 46 0.30 -9.99 -12.12
CA GLU A 46 -0.95 -9.24 -12.21
C GLU A 46 -2.04 -9.71 -11.23
N ARG A 47 -2.17 -11.03 -11.02
CA ARG A 47 -3.14 -11.60 -10.07
C ARG A 47 -2.83 -11.21 -8.63
N CYS A 48 -1.56 -11.16 -8.24
CA CYS A 48 -1.14 -10.81 -6.89
C CYS A 48 -1.41 -9.33 -6.62
N VAL A 49 -1.03 -8.45 -7.56
CA VAL A 49 -1.25 -7.01 -7.41
C VAL A 49 -2.73 -6.63 -7.57
N GLY A 50 -3.51 -7.43 -8.31
CA GLY A 50 -4.93 -7.19 -8.58
C GLY A 50 -5.89 -7.49 -7.42
N ILE A 51 -5.48 -8.33 -6.47
CA ILE A 51 -6.25 -8.67 -5.27
C ILE A 51 -5.87 -7.81 -4.06
N ASP A 52 -5.05 -6.79 -4.26
CA ASP A 52 -4.63 -5.89 -3.19
C ASP A 52 -5.84 -5.16 -2.61
N VAL A 53 -6.00 -5.29 -1.30
CA VAL A 53 -7.11 -4.73 -0.51
C VAL A 53 -6.60 -3.54 0.28
N ASN A 54 -7.42 -2.49 0.35
CA ASN A 54 -7.04 -1.26 1.05
C ASN A 54 -6.70 -1.52 2.51
N SER A 55 -5.74 -0.77 3.01
CA SER A 55 -5.51 -0.64 4.44
C SER A 55 -6.19 0.60 4.98
N MET A 56 -6.87 0.44 6.11
CA MET A 56 -7.63 1.52 6.74
C MET A 56 -6.71 2.66 7.23
N LYS A 57 -7.22 3.91 7.30
CA LYS A 57 -6.59 5.13 7.86
C LYS A 57 -5.56 4.96 8.99
N PRO A 58 -5.71 4.07 10.00
CA PRO A 58 -4.71 3.92 11.06
C PRO A 58 -3.53 2.99 10.72
N LEU A 59 -3.47 2.38 9.52
CA LEU A 59 -2.35 1.54 9.14
C LEU A 59 -1.20 2.39 8.59
N ASP A 60 -0.09 2.38 9.33
CA ASP A 60 1.08 3.20 9.05
C ASP A 60 1.81 2.74 7.77
N ASN A 61 1.77 3.59 6.74
CA ASN A 61 2.43 3.37 5.45
C ASN A 61 3.89 3.86 5.43
N LEU A 62 4.39 4.36 6.56
CA LEU A 62 5.73 4.90 6.68
C LEU A 62 6.78 3.79 6.84
N TYR A 63 6.53 2.79 7.70
CA TYR A 63 7.49 1.72 7.95
C TYR A 63 6.85 0.39 8.36
N ARG A 64 7.59 -0.71 8.17
CA ARG A 64 7.14 -2.07 8.52
C ARG A 64 8.28 -2.95 9.00
N PHE A 65 8.10 -3.65 10.13
CA PHE A 65 9.04 -4.67 10.58
C PHE A 65 8.99 -5.91 9.68
N VAL A 66 10.14 -6.31 9.13
CA VAL A 66 10.31 -7.55 8.35
C VAL A 66 10.79 -8.71 9.19
N ARG A 67 11.46 -8.42 10.32
CA ARG A 67 11.83 -9.37 11.37
C ARG A 67 12.17 -8.60 12.65
N PRO A 68 12.31 -9.26 13.81
CA PRO A 68 12.63 -8.55 15.06
C PRO A 68 13.92 -7.73 14.94
N GLY A 69 13.82 -6.43 15.22
CA GLY A 69 14.93 -5.48 15.09
C GLY A 69 15.26 -5.06 13.66
N GLU A 70 14.39 -5.31 12.67
CA GLU A 70 14.63 -4.90 11.28
C GLU A 70 13.34 -4.47 10.58
N LEU A 71 13.38 -3.33 9.88
CA LEU A 71 12.23 -2.75 9.21
C LEU A 71 12.56 -2.18 7.83
N LEU A 72 11.54 -2.05 7.00
CA LEU A 72 11.52 -1.23 5.78
C LEU A 72 10.96 0.15 6.13
N LEU A 73 11.53 1.22 5.58
CA LEU A 73 11.07 2.60 5.74
C LEU A 73 10.85 3.21 4.34
N ALA A 74 9.66 3.71 4.06
CA ALA A 74 9.38 4.48 2.85
C ALA A 74 10.32 5.69 2.80
N TRP A 75 11.02 5.86 1.68
CA TRP A 75 12.15 6.77 1.56
C TRP A 75 12.13 7.56 0.26
N THR A 76 12.59 8.80 0.31
CA THR A 76 12.92 9.63 -0.85
C THR A 76 14.10 10.52 -0.49
N ASP A 77 14.99 10.75 -1.45
CA ASP A 77 16.07 11.73 -1.34
C ASP A 77 15.70 13.09 -1.98
N ASP A 78 14.48 13.24 -2.52
CA ASP A 78 14.01 14.51 -3.09
C ASP A 78 13.50 15.45 -1.99
N GLU A 79 14.30 16.46 -1.64
CA GLU A 79 13.98 17.47 -0.63
C GLU A 79 12.70 18.27 -0.92
N ASN A 80 12.25 18.31 -2.17
CA ASN A 80 11.02 19.01 -2.55
C ASN A 80 9.76 18.14 -2.37
N ASP A 81 9.91 16.82 -2.18
CA ASP A 81 8.80 15.94 -1.92
C ASP A 81 8.35 16.06 -0.45
N PRO A 82 7.05 16.30 -0.15
CA PRO A 82 6.54 16.32 1.22
C PRO A 82 6.88 15.08 2.07
N GLN A 83 7.13 13.93 1.44
CA GLN A 83 7.54 12.69 2.09
C GLN A 83 8.99 12.75 2.63
N TYR A 84 9.86 13.61 2.10
CA TYR A 84 11.26 13.74 2.52
C TYR A 84 11.37 14.01 4.02
N VAL A 85 10.71 15.07 4.49
CA VAL A 85 10.73 15.47 5.90
C VAL A 85 10.24 14.33 6.80
N ARG A 86 9.17 13.65 6.41
CA ARG A 86 8.60 12.52 7.16
C ARG A 86 9.56 11.34 7.25
N SER A 87 10.15 10.96 6.13
CA SER A 87 11.07 9.82 6.03
C SER A 87 12.34 10.05 6.84
N HIS A 88 12.92 11.25 6.74
CA HIS A 88 14.12 11.61 7.48
C HIS A 88 13.87 11.71 8.98
N MET A 89 12.77 12.35 9.41
CA MET A 89 12.41 12.40 10.83
C MET A 89 12.21 11.00 11.42
N ALA A 90 11.51 10.12 10.69
CA ALA A 90 11.32 8.74 11.13
C ALA A 90 12.64 7.97 11.21
N TYR A 91 13.53 8.14 10.23
CA TYR A 91 14.85 7.53 10.25
C TYR A 91 15.69 7.95 11.46
N GLU A 92 15.75 9.26 11.77
CA GLU A 92 16.47 9.78 12.93
C GLU A 92 15.93 9.18 14.24
N ILE A 93 14.60 9.15 14.40
CA ILE A 93 13.98 8.54 15.58
C ILE A 93 14.32 7.04 15.62
N LEU A 94 13.97 6.28 14.59
CA LEU A 94 14.07 4.82 14.59
C LEU A 94 15.52 4.34 14.71
N SER A 95 16.48 5.03 14.11
CA SER A 95 17.90 4.65 14.18
C SER A 95 18.51 4.85 15.58
N SER A 96 17.92 5.75 16.38
CA SER A 96 18.30 5.94 17.80
C SER A 96 17.62 4.95 18.76
N GLN A 97 16.60 4.22 18.32
CA GLN A 97 15.84 3.31 19.15
C GLN A 97 16.42 1.90 19.20
N LYS A 98 16.00 1.16 20.23
CA LYS A 98 16.24 -0.28 20.38
C LYS A 98 14.91 -0.98 20.56
N ASP A 99 14.85 -2.24 20.14
CA ASP A 99 13.67 -3.06 20.39
C ASP A 99 13.57 -3.52 21.86
N ALA A 100 12.49 -4.24 22.20
CA ALA A 100 12.25 -4.72 23.56
C ALA A 100 13.34 -5.67 24.12
N LYS A 101 14.24 -6.19 23.27
CA LYS A 101 15.38 -7.03 23.67
C LYS A 101 16.70 -6.25 23.61
N GLY A 102 16.65 -4.93 23.49
CA GLY A 102 17.82 -4.05 23.44
C GLY A 102 18.60 -4.13 22.11
N ARG A 103 18.03 -4.74 21.07
CA ARG A 103 18.70 -4.82 19.76
C ARG A 103 18.53 -3.49 19.02
N PRO A 104 19.58 -2.98 18.35
CA PRO A 104 19.42 -1.82 17.46
C PRO A 104 18.49 -2.17 16.31
N ILE A 105 17.73 -1.18 15.84
CA ILE A 105 16.83 -1.34 14.70
C ILE A 105 17.63 -1.16 13.41
N LYS A 106 17.66 -2.20 12.58
CA LYS A 106 18.17 -2.11 11.20
C LYS A 106 17.07 -1.56 10.28
N ILE A 107 17.37 -0.46 9.61
CA ILE A 107 16.42 0.22 8.72
C ILE A 107 16.87 0.01 7.28
N HIS A 108 15.99 -0.51 6.44
CA HIS A 108 16.17 -0.56 5.00
C HIS A 108 15.30 0.50 4.35
N LYS A 109 15.92 1.36 3.54
CA LYS A 109 15.23 2.42 2.81
C LYS A 109 14.55 1.81 1.59
N LEU A 110 13.24 2.00 1.47
CA LEU A 110 12.44 1.57 0.34
C LEU A 110 12.02 2.82 -0.46
N PRO A 111 12.61 3.07 -1.64
CA PRO A 111 12.28 4.26 -2.43
C PRO A 111 10.79 4.31 -2.79
N ILE A 112 10.16 5.46 -2.57
CA ILE A 112 8.84 5.75 -3.14
C ILE A 112 8.96 6.10 -4.63
N PRO A 113 7.88 5.97 -5.42
CA PRO A 113 7.91 6.38 -6.82
C PRO A 113 8.29 7.86 -7.00
N HIS A 114 9.27 8.13 -7.86
CA HIS A 114 9.74 9.49 -8.17
C HIS A 114 8.68 10.37 -8.81
N ILE A 115 7.76 9.77 -9.57
CA ILE A 115 6.60 10.46 -10.12
C ILE A 115 5.43 10.12 -9.19
N PRO A 116 4.88 11.11 -8.44
CA PRO A 116 3.73 10.88 -7.60
C PRO A 116 2.58 10.30 -8.40
N VAL A 117 2.04 9.18 -7.94
CA VAL A 117 0.87 8.61 -8.58
C VAL A 117 -0.36 9.38 -8.10
N CYS A 118 -0.95 10.15 -9.01
CA CYS A 118 -2.17 10.91 -8.74
C CYS A 118 -3.40 10.24 -9.37
N ILE A 119 -4.56 10.52 -8.81
CA ILE A 119 -5.86 10.11 -9.37
C ILE A 119 -6.08 10.80 -10.72
N THR A 120 -6.41 10.02 -11.74
CA THR A 120 -6.78 10.53 -13.07
C THR A 120 -8.31 10.49 -13.26
N GLU A 121 -8.83 11.22 -14.25
CA GLU A 121 -10.26 11.14 -14.60
C GLU A 121 -10.72 9.70 -14.91
N GLU A 122 -9.87 8.91 -15.56
CA GLU A 122 -10.16 7.51 -15.88
C GLU A 122 -10.21 6.64 -14.61
N ASP A 123 -9.47 7.00 -13.55
CA ASP A 123 -9.52 6.31 -12.27
C ASP A 123 -10.79 6.60 -11.46
N LEU A 124 -11.54 7.64 -11.81
CA LEU A 124 -12.86 7.91 -11.21
C LEU A 124 -14.00 7.36 -12.10
N LYS A 125 -13.73 7.20 -13.40
CA LYS A 125 -14.72 6.78 -14.37
C LYS A 125 -15.14 5.32 -14.14
N GLY A 126 -16.37 5.12 -13.68
CA GLY A 126 -16.94 3.80 -13.44
C GLY A 126 -16.65 3.23 -12.05
N TYR A 127 -16.20 4.09 -11.13
CA TYR A 127 -16.10 3.77 -9.72
C TYR A 127 -17.26 4.43 -8.98
N GLU A 128 -17.86 3.68 -8.05
CA GLU A 128 -18.94 4.13 -7.19
C GLU A 128 -18.40 4.24 -5.76
N PHE A 129 -18.80 5.29 -5.05
CA PHE A 129 -18.50 5.48 -3.64
C PHE A 129 -19.70 5.00 -2.83
N GLU A 130 -19.46 4.21 -1.79
CA GLU A 130 -20.52 3.76 -0.88
C GLU A 130 -20.90 4.87 0.12
N GLU A 131 -22.11 4.79 0.67
CA GLU A 131 -22.59 5.79 1.64
C GLU A 131 -21.70 5.80 2.90
N GLY A 132 -21.12 6.97 3.21
CA GLY A 132 -20.17 7.14 4.31
C GLY A 132 -18.69 7.02 3.92
N GLU A 133 -18.38 6.77 2.65
CA GLU A 133 -17.01 6.85 2.13
C GLU A 133 -16.60 8.29 1.80
N ASP A 134 -15.33 8.60 2.07
CA ASP A 134 -14.72 9.86 1.64
C ASP A 134 -14.53 9.83 0.11
N THR A 135 -14.88 10.94 -0.55
CA THR A 135 -14.74 11.09 -2.01
C THR A 135 -13.32 11.50 -2.40
N ARG A 136 -12.96 11.26 -3.66
CA ARG A 136 -11.64 11.57 -4.22
C ARG A 136 -11.74 12.54 -5.39
N GLU A 137 -10.72 13.37 -5.57
CA GLU A 137 -10.64 14.34 -6.66
C GLU A 137 -9.49 14.03 -7.63
N VAL A 138 -9.66 14.44 -8.90
CA VAL A 138 -8.60 14.31 -9.90
C VAL A 138 -7.39 15.14 -9.48
N GLY A 139 -6.19 14.57 -9.60
CA GLY A 139 -4.93 15.20 -9.21
C GLY A 139 -4.52 14.92 -7.76
N GLU A 140 -5.39 14.33 -6.95
CA GLU A 140 -5.06 13.94 -5.58
C GLU A 140 -3.94 12.87 -5.57
N ARG A 141 -2.91 13.08 -4.75
CA ARG A 141 -1.75 12.18 -4.62
C ARG A 141 -2.12 10.94 -3.81
N LEU A 142 -1.85 9.76 -4.35
CA LEU A 142 -2.05 8.49 -3.67
C LEU A 142 -0.79 8.10 -2.86
N ALA A 143 -1.00 7.44 -1.71
CA ALA A 143 0.08 6.82 -0.96
C ALA A 143 0.59 5.59 -1.74
N ALA A 144 1.79 5.69 -2.33
CA ALA A 144 2.40 4.62 -3.11
C ALA A 144 3.54 3.97 -2.33
N SER A 145 3.22 3.20 -1.28
CA SER A 145 4.17 2.30 -0.60
C SER A 145 3.59 0.89 -0.51
N LEU A 146 4.45 -0.12 -0.46
CA LEU A 146 4.08 -1.54 -0.49
C LEU A 146 3.90 -2.16 0.90
N TYR A 147 3.00 -3.15 0.98
CA TYR A 147 2.72 -4.00 2.15
C TYR A 147 3.62 -5.22 2.30
#